data_AF-A0A453KLY7-F1
#
_entry.id   AF-A0A453KLY7-F1
#
_cell.length_a   1.000
_cell.length_b   1.000
_cell.length_c   1.000
_cell.angle_alpha   90.00
_cell.angle_beta   90.00
_cell.angle_gamma   90.00
#
_symmetry.space_group_name_H-M   'P 1'
#
loop_
_entity.id
_entity.type
_entity.pdbx_description
1 polymer ?
#
loop_
_entity_poly.entity_id
_entity_poly.type
_entity_poly.pdbx_seq_one_letter_code
_entity_poly.pdbx_strand_id
1 'polypeptide(L)'
;MNSMRNLFIVGFSLFLGLSIPEYFSRYMTGAQNGPAHTKAGWFNDYINTIFASPPTVALIIAVVLDNTLDVRDAAKDRGMQWWERFRTFRGDSRNEEFYTLPFNLNRFFPPS
;
A
#
# COMPACT_ATOMS: atom_id res chain seq x y z
N MET A 1 2.30 -16.19 -0.74
CA MET A 1 1.27 -15.53 -1.57
C MET A 1 -0.07 -16.28 -1.59
N ASN A 2 -0.10 -17.61 -1.42
CA ASN A 2 -1.36 -18.39 -1.35
C ASN A 2 -1.96 -18.45 0.07
N SER A 3 -2.21 -17.30 0.70
CA SER A 3 -3.00 -17.22 1.93
C SER A 3 -4.36 -16.63 1.61
N MET A 4 -5.42 -17.14 2.25
CA MET A 4 -6.78 -16.61 2.10
C MET A 4 -6.81 -15.09 2.32
N ARG A 5 -6.00 -14.55 3.25
CA ARG A 5 -5.91 -13.11 3.49
C ARG A 5 -5.42 -12.35 2.26
N ASN A 6 -4.30 -12.76 1.65
CA ASN A 6 -3.74 -12.05 0.50
C ASN A 6 -4.63 -12.20 -0.74
N LEU A 7 -5.23 -13.37 -0.96
CA LEU A 7 -6.22 -13.59 -2.02
C LEU A 7 -7.45 -12.70 -1.84
N PHE A 8 -7.95 -12.58 -0.60
CA PHE A 8 -9.05 -11.68 -0.27
C PHE A 8 -8.67 -10.21 -0.51
N ILE A 9 -7.52 -9.75 -0.01
CA ILE A 9 -7.05 -8.37 -0.21
C ILE A 9 -7.00 -8.05 -1.70
N VAL A 10 -6.34 -8.89 -2.51
CA VAL A 10 -6.18 -8.66 -3.96
C VAL A 10 -7.52 -8.68 -4.67
N GLY A 11 -8.36 -9.70 -4.42
CA GLY A 11 -9.66 -9.84 -5.09
C GLY A 11 -10.58 -8.68 -4.75
N PHE A 12 -10.65 -8.31 -3.47
CA PHE A 12 -11.52 -7.24 -2.99
C PHE A 12 -11.01 -5.85 -3.41
N SER A 13 -9.70 -5.61 -3.39
CA SER A 13 -9.12 -4.33 -3.84
C SER A 13 -9.31 -4.11 -5.33
N LEU A 14 -9.18 -5.16 -6.15
CA LEU A 14 -9.45 -5.08 -7.59
C LEU A 14 -10.93 -4.84 -7.87
N PHE A 15 -11.82 -5.54 -7.17
CA PHE A 15 -13.25 -5.37 -7.33
C PHE A 15 -13.70 -3.94 -6.98
N LEU A 16 -13.32 -3.42 -5.82
CA LEU A 16 -13.66 -2.05 -5.42
C LEU A 16 -12.92 -1.00 -6.23
N GLY A 17 -11.67 -1.29 -6.62
CA GLY A 17 -10.87 -0.45 -7.49
C GLY A 17 -11.48 -0.23 -8.87
N LEU A 18 -12.33 -1.15 -9.36
CA LEU A 18 -13.11 -0.94 -10.59
C LEU A 18 -14.50 -0.36 -10.30
N SER A 19 -15.16 -0.81 -9.23
CA SER A 19 -16.53 -0.42 -8.90
C SER A 19 -16.66 1.05 -8.47
N ILE A 20 -15.72 1.56 -7.67
CA ILE A 20 -15.79 2.93 -7.14
C ILE A 20 -15.55 3.98 -8.24
N PRO A 21 -14.52 3.87 -9.11
CA PRO A 21 -14.38 4.82 -10.22
C PRO A 21 -15.56 4.82 -11.17
N GLU A 22 -16.17 3.66 -11.43
CA GLU A 22 -17.37 3.56 -12.26
C GLU A 22 -18.55 4.31 -11.62
N TYR A 23 -18.72 4.23 -10.30
CA TYR A 23 -19.71 5.02 -9.57
C TYR A 23 -19.45 6.54 -9.70
N PHE A 24 -18.21 6.97 -9.51
CA PHE A 24 -17.83 8.39 -9.63
C PHE A 24 -18.02 8.91 -11.06
N SER A 25 -17.65 8.12 -12.07
CA SER A 25 -17.82 8.45 -13.49
C SER A 25 -19.30 8.64 -13.87
N ARG A 26 -20.16 7.73 -13.43
CA ARG A 26 -21.62 7.83 -13.66
C ARG A 26 -22.23 9.03 -12.96
N TYR A 27 -21.83 9.30 -11.72
CA TYR A 27 -22.34 10.44 -10.97
C TYR A 27 -21.92 11.78 -11.61
N MET A 28 -20.67 11.89 -12.03
CA MET A 28 -20.13 13.10 -12.67
C MET A 28 -20.81 13.40 -14.02
N THR A 29 -21.15 12.35 -14.78
CA THR A 29 -21.84 12.47 -16.08
C THR A 29 -23.32 12.81 -15.94
N GLY A 30 -23.99 12.32 -14.88
CA GLY A 30 -25.42 12.51 -14.67
C GLY A 30 -25.82 13.80 -13.93
N ALA A 31 -25.00 14.29 -13.01
CA ALA A 31 -25.36 15.40 -12.11
C ALA A 31 -24.71 16.76 -12.48
N GLN A 32 -23.92 16.82 -13.55
CA GLN A 32 -23.03 17.96 -13.93
C GLN A 32 -22.11 18.45 -12.79
N ASN A 33 -22.03 17.71 -11.69
CA ASN A 33 -21.25 17.98 -10.50
C ASN A 33 -20.69 16.66 -9.98
N GLY A 34 -19.44 16.67 -9.50
CA GLY A 34 -18.87 15.50 -8.83
C GLY A 34 -19.58 15.21 -7.50
N PRO A 35 -19.47 13.98 -6.97
CA PRO A 35 -20.12 13.58 -5.70
C PRO A 35 -19.60 14.36 -4.48
N ALA A 36 -18.46 15.04 -4.59
CA ALA A 36 -18.04 16.05 -3.64
C ALA A 36 -18.71 17.40 -3.98
N HIS A 37 -19.76 17.76 -3.24
CA HIS A 37 -20.43 19.07 -3.33
C HIS A 37 -19.97 19.99 -2.20
N THR A 38 -18.67 20.29 -2.15
CA THR A 38 -18.17 21.33 -1.22
C THR A 38 -18.09 22.69 -1.92
N LYS A 39 -18.15 23.79 -1.16
CA LYS A 39 -17.97 25.17 -1.68
C LYS A 39 -16.53 25.45 -2.18
N ALA A 40 -15.64 24.45 -2.11
CA ALA A 40 -14.25 24.52 -2.54
C ALA A 40 -14.05 23.68 -3.80
N GLY A 41 -14.07 24.32 -4.98
CA GLY A 41 -13.88 23.63 -6.27
C GLY A 41 -12.58 22.81 -6.34
N TRP A 42 -11.47 23.38 -5.86
CA TRP A 42 -10.17 22.70 -5.83
C TRP A 42 -10.17 21.40 -5.03
N PHE A 43 -10.98 21.32 -3.96
CA PHE A 43 -11.09 20.12 -3.14
C PHE A 43 -11.91 19.05 -3.86
N ASN A 44 -12.98 19.45 -4.54
CA ASN A 44 -13.80 18.54 -5.33
C ASN A 44 -12.97 17.93 -6.48
N ASP A 45 -12.13 18.73 -7.15
CA ASP A 45 -11.25 18.25 -8.23
C ASP A 45 -10.21 17.23 -7.74
N TYR A 46 -9.65 17.46 -6.55
CA TYR A 46 -8.72 16.51 -5.92
C TYR A 46 -9.39 15.16 -5.64
N ILE A 47 -10.58 15.19 -5.02
CA ILE A 47 -11.37 13.98 -4.71
C ILE A 47 -11.76 13.26 -6.01
N ASN A 48 -12.29 13.98 -7.00
CA ASN A 48 -12.67 13.39 -8.28
C ASN A 48 -11.49 12.73 -8.98
N THR A 49 -10.30 13.35 -8.98
CA THR A 49 -9.11 12.81 -9.64
C THR A 49 -8.65 11.49 -9.00
N ILE A 50 -8.64 11.41 -7.66
CA ILE A 50 -8.23 10.20 -6.95
C ILE A 50 -9.23 9.07 -7.19
N PHE A 51 -10.52 9.35 -7.01
CA PHE A 51 -11.55 8.31 -7.09
C PHE A 51 -11.92 7.92 -8.52
N ALA A 52 -11.61 8.76 -9.52
CA ALA A 52 -11.75 8.40 -10.94
C ALA A 52 -10.62 7.50 -11.46
N SER A 53 -9.54 7.28 -10.67
CA SER A 53 -8.40 6.45 -11.07
C SER A 53 -8.49 5.04 -10.48
N PRO A 54 -8.88 4.01 -11.27
CA PRO A 54 -8.96 2.64 -10.79
C PRO A 54 -7.72 2.09 -10.09
N PRO A 55 -6.48 2.26 -10.62
CA PRO A 55 -5.30 1.75 -9.93
C PRO A 55 -5.04 2.47 -8.60
N THR A 56 -5.36 3.77 -8.51
CA THR A 56 -5.18 4.55 -7.27
C THR A 56 -6.15 4.08 -6.19
N VAL A 57 -7.43 3.89 -6.52
CA VAL A 57 -8.43 3.38 -5.59
C VAL A 57 -8.09 1.95 -5.15
N ALA A 58 -7.71 1.08 -6.10
CA ALA A 58 -7.28 -0.29 -5.78
C ALA A 58 -6.09 -0.30 -4.81
N LEU A 59 -5.10 0.57 -5.03
CA LEU A 59 -3.92 0.68 -4.16
C LEU A 59 -4.31 1.15 -2.75
N ILE A 60 -5.12 2.19 -2.63
CA ILE A 60 -5.59 2.71 -1.33
C ILE A 60 -6.27 1.59 -0.53
N ILE A 61 -7.19 0.87 -1.17
CA ILE A 61 -7.95 -0.21 -0.53
C ILE A 61 -7.02 -1.36 -0.15
N ALA A 62 -6.11 -1.75 -1.03
CA ALA A 62 -5.13 -2.79 -0.75
C ALA A 62 -4.25 -2.43 0.45
N VAL A 63 -3.76 -1.19 0.53
CA VAL A 63 -2.93 -0.70 1.65
C VAL A 63 -3.74 -0.69 2.95
N VAL A 64 -4.97 -0.18 2.93
CA VAL A 64 -5.83 -0.16 4.12
C VAL A 64 -6.04 -1.59 4.62
N LEU A 65 -6.47 -2.49 3.75
CA LEU A 65 -6.74 -3.88 4.13
C LEU A 65 -5.48 -4.62 4.57
N ASP A 66 -4.35 -4.38 3.91
CA ASP A 66 -3.08 -5.00 4.30
C ASP A 66 -2.65 -4.55 5.70
N ASN A 67 -2.96 -3.32 6.12
CA ASN A 67 -2.64 -2.82 7.46
C ASN A 67 -3.66 -3.20 8.53
N THR A 68 -4.97 -3.19 8.21
CA THR A 68 -6.03 -3.36 9.21
C THR A 68 -6.46 -4.81 9.42
N LEU A 69 -6.25 -5.70 8.44
CA LEU A 69 -6.60 -7.12 8.59
C LEU A 69 -5.56 -7.84 9.44
N ASP A 70 -5.80 -7.87 10.75
CA ASP A 70 -5.03 -8.68 11.66
C ASP A 70 -5.58 -10.12 11.71
N VAL A 71 -4.71 -11.06 11.36
CA VAL A 71 -5.00 -12.50 11.30
C VAL A 71 -3.87 -13.18 12.07
N ARG A 72 -4.14 -14.30 12.75
CA ARG A 72 -3.14 -15.02 13.57
C ARG A 72 -1.77 -15.21 12.91
N ASP A 73 -1.73 -15.42 11.59
CA ASP A 73 -0.51 -15.63 10.82
C ASP A 73 -0.12 -14.42 9.96
N ALA A 74 -0.60 -13.21 10.29
CA ALA A 74 -0.45 -12.04 9.43
C ALA A 74 1.01 -11.64 9.19
N ALA A 75 1.86 -11.77 10.22
CA ALA A 75 3.29 -11.53 10.10
C ALA A 75 3.97 -12.52 9.14
N LYS A 76 3.56 -13.79 9.16
CA LYS A 76 4.06 -14.82 8.26
C LYS A 76 3.62 -14.54 6.82
N ASP A 77 2.37 -14.16 6.61
CA ASP A 77 1.82 -13.84 5.29
C ASP A 77 2.42 -12.56 4.67
N ARG A 78 2.85 -11.60 5.50
CA ARG A 78 3.64 -10.42 5.09
C ARG A 78 5.13 -10.73 4.86
N GLY A 79 5.57 -11.97 5.11
CA GLY A 79 6.96 -12.37 4.98
C GLY A 79 7.88 -11.81 6.07
N MET A 80 7.33 -11.32 7.20
CA MET A 80 8.13 -10.74 8.29
C MET A 80 9.15 -11.73 8.85
N GLN A 81 8.85 -13.04 8.83
CA GLN A 81 9.80 -14.08 9.22
C GLN A 81 11.02 -14.17 8.30
N TRP A 82 10.85 -13.88 7.01
CA TRP A 82 11.97 -13.78 6.07
C TRP A 82 12.78 -12.51 6.36
N TRP A 83 12.08 -11.39 6.59
CA TRP A 83 12.69 -10.09 6.89
C TRP A 83 13.44 -10.06 8.23
N GLU A 84 13.07 -10.92 9.19
CA GLU A 84 13.68 -11.00 10.53
C GLU A 84 15.23 -11.05 10.48
N ARG A 85 15.77 -11.87 9.56
CA ARG A 85 17.23 -12.03 9.38
C ARG A 85 17.92 -10.78 8.88
N PHE A 86 17.18 -9.92 8.18
CA PHE A 86 17.71 -8.69 7.61
C PHE A 86 17.56 -7.48 8.55
N ARG A 87 16.83 -7.61 9.67
CA ARG A 87 16.62 -6.51 10.62
C ARG A 87 17.86 -6.15 11.44
N THR A 88 18.82 -7.05 11.52
CA THR A 88 20.09 -6.83 12.21
C THR A 88 21.22 -6.86 11.20
N PHE A 89 22.19 -5.96 11.36
CA PHE A 89 23.30 -5.87 10.41
C PHE A 89 24.11 -7.15 10.30
N ARG A 90 24.31 -7.85 11.44
CA ARG A 90 25.01 -9.14 11.50
C ARG A 90 24.11 -10.36 11.31
N GLY A 91 22.84 -10.18 10.96
CA GLY A 91 21.87 -11.27 10.87
C GLY A 91 22.04 -12.18 9.65
N ASP A 92 22.62 -11.68 8.55
CA ASP A 92 22.86 -12.42 7.32
C ASP A 92 24.10 -11.84 6.62
N SER A 93 24.95 -12.67 6.00
CA SER A 93 26.17 -12.19 5.34
C SER A 93 25.89 -11.23 4.17
N ARG A 94 24.70 -11.31 3.57
CA ARG A 94 24.26 -10.38 2.51
C ARG A 94 24.04 -8.97 3.04
N ASN A 95 23.67 -8.80 4.31
CA ASN A 95 23.48 -7.47 4.89
C ASN A 95 24.77 -6.67 4.94
N GLU A 96 25.91 -7.33 5.13
CA GLU A 96 27.21 -6.66 5.13
C GLU A 96 27.51 -6.08 3.75
N GLU A 97 27.20 -6.81 2.66
CA GLU A 97 27.42 -6.29 1.31
C GLU A 97 26.48 -5.12 0.95
N PHE A 98 25.21 -5.20 1.34
CA PHE A 98 24.21 -4.18 0.98
C PHE A 98 24.25 -2.92 1.86
N TYR A 99 24.61 -3.05 3.14
CA TYR A 99 24.55 -1.95 4.11
C TYR A 99 25.94 -1.49 4.58
N THR A 100 27.02 -1.97 3.95
CA THR A 100 28.36 -1.42 4.23
C THR A 100 28.46 0.03 3.76
N LEU A 101 29.01 0.86 4.64
CA LEU A 101 29.27 2.25 4.31
C LEU A 101 30.56 2.35 3.49
N PRO A 102 30.64 3.29 2.53
CA PRO A 102 31.87 3.54 1.78
C PRO A 102 33.01 3.90 2.74
N PHE A 103 34.25 3.61 2.33
CA PHE A 103 35.47 3.87 3.12
C PHE A 103 35.52 3.17 4.48
N ASN A 104 34.83 2.03 4.64
CA ASN A 104 34.84 1.23 5.87
C ASN A 104 34.31 1.99 7.11
N LEU A 105 33.41 2.97 6.89
CA LEU A 105 32.84 3.83 7.92
C LEU A 105 31.95 3.08 8.93
N ASN A 106 31.50 1.87 8.59
CA ASN A 106 30.86 0.90 9.47
C ASN A 106 31.70 0.57 10.73
N ARG A 107 33.01 0.86 10.72
CA ARG A 107 33.88 0.74 11.90
C ARG A 107 33.69 1.88 12.92
N PHE A 108 33.22 3.04 12.48
CA PHE A 108 32.99 4.24 13.30
C PHE A 108 31.52 4.40 13.68
N PHE A 109 30.61 3.90 12.85
CA PHE A 109 29.18 3.83 13.12
C PHE A 109 28.78 2.36 13.20
N PRO A 110 29.06 1.69 14.34
CA PRO A 110 28.71 0.28 14.49
C PRO A 110 27.20 0.16 14.35
N PRO A 111 26.72 -0.64 13.39
CA PRO A 111 25.30 -0.83 13.21
C PRO A 111 24.77 -1.68 14.38
N SER A 112 23.71 -1.17 15.02
CA SER A 112 23.00 -1.86 16.10
C SER A 112 22.27 -3.13 15.64
#